data_AF-A0A0A9HJ79-F1
#
_entry.id   AF-A0A0A9HJ79-F1
#
_cell.length_a   1.000
_cell.length_b   1.000
_cell.length_c   1.000
_cell.angle_alpha   90.00
_cell.angle_beta   90.00
_cell.angle_gamma   90.00
#
_symmetry.space_group_name_H-M   'P 1'
#
loop_
_entity.id
_entity.type
_entity.pdbx_description
1 polymer ?
#
loop_
_entity_poly.entity_id
_entity_poly.type
_entity_poly.pdbx_seq_one_letter_code
_entity_poly.pdbx_strand_id
1 'polypeptide(L)'
;MPDALRESAAATWLSAAATDQRVYLVERTTGWASWFDPANRQWGPTRRLGPDAAVSTWGVAPGRAGVDERLVLFGAKRADKEAECKVVVQAWEVDGDTLELIPSASNDAMPSEMSEKLFPRDDDDDEDLDDTPLSIGVCGNATGGYVYNAAEPANGAVLYELREGKAEGCVTTVARWEWVPCAPAVQAEPLGRAILACSPVGLDELALGVRSAGPRACNAAH
;
A
#
# COMPACT_ATOMS: atom_id res chain seq x y z
N MET A 1 -10.76 15.59 11.42
CA MET A 1 -9.42 15.18 10.99
C MET A 1 -8.40 16.00 11.75
N PRO A 2 -7.34 15.36 12.30
CA PRO A 2 -6.28 16.04 13.05
C PRO A 2 -5.55 17.06 12.18
N ASP A 3 -5.02 18.11 12.81
CA ASP A 3 -4.34 19.23 12.16
C ASP A 3 -3.18 18.77 11.28
N ALA A 4 -2.37 17.82 11.76
CA ALA A 4 -1.23 17.27 11.02
C ALA A 4 -1.59 16.54 9.71
N LEU A 5 -2.85 16.14 9.54
CA LEU A 5 -3.36 15.49 8.32
C LEU A 5 -4.26 16.42 7.50
N ARG A 6 -4.60 17.60 8.03
CA ARG A 6 -5.60 18.51 7.45
C ARG A 6 -5.16 19.05 6.09
N GLU A 7 -3.89 19.40 5.96
CA GLU A 7 -3.32 19.94 4.73
C GLU A 7 -3.16 18.87 3.65
N SER A 8 -3.09 17.60 4.05
CA SER A 8 -3.02 16.43 3.16
C SER A 8 -4.40 15.88 2.79
N ALA A 9 -5.48 16.64 3.00
CA ALA A 9 -6.84 16.23 2.64
C ALA A 9 -7.04 15.93 1.14
N ALA A 10 -6.10 16.32 0.27
CA ALA A 10 -6.06 15.86 -1.10
C ALA A 10 -5.71 14.36 -1.15
N ALA A 11 -6.60 13.55 -1.73
CA ALA A 11 -6.52 12.09 -1.72
C ALA A 11 -5.20 11.51 -2.30
N THR A 12 -4.44 12.28 -3.06
CA THR A 12 -3.14 11.88 -3.61
C THR A 12 -2.05 11.71 -2.55
N TRP A 13 -2.17 12.36 -1.39
CA TRP A 13 -1.11 12.40 -0.38
C TRP A 13 -1.38 11.50 0.84
N LEU A 14 -2.52 10.83 0.87
CA LEU A 14 -2.87 9.89 1.94
C LEU A 14 -2.82 8.44 1.44
N SER A 15 -2.29 7.56 2.27
CA SER A 15 -2.55 6.13 2.23
C SER A 15 -3.61 5.82 3.28
N ALA A 16 -4.54 4.94 2.95
CA ALA A 16 -5.60 4.56 3.88
C ALA A 16 -5.69 3.03 4.00
N ALA A 17 -6.01 2.58 5.20
CA ALA A 17 -6.37 1.20 5.50
C ALA A 17 -7.68 1.22 6.29
N ALA A 18 -8.54 0.22 6.07
CA ALA A 18 -9.78 0.09 6.80
C ALA A 18 -9.86 -1.30 7.43
N THR A 19 -10.21 -1.33 8.71
CA THR A 19 -10.61 -2.52 9.45
C THR A 19 -12.12 -2.47 9.69
N ASP A 20 -12.65 -3.47 10.38
CA ASP A 20 -14.06 -3.50 10.75
C ASP A 20 -14.42 -2.40 11.76
N GLN A 21 -13.44 -1.88 12.51
CA GLN A 21 -13.67 -0.88 13.56
C GLN A 21 -13.22 0.53 13.17
N ARG A 22 -12.17 0.66 12.34
CA ARG A 22 -11.49 1.95 12.15
C ARG A 22 -10.99 2.15 10.72
N VAL A 23 -10.86 3.43 10.37
CA VAL A 23 -10.18 3.89 9.17
C VAL A 23 -8.86 4.54 9.57
N TYR A 24 -7.77 3.99 9.10
CA TYR A 24 -6.41 4.46 9.30
C TYR A 24 -5.97 5.32 8.14
N LEU A 25 -5.31 6.42 8.46
CA LEU A 25 -4.73 7.34 7.49
C LEU A 25 -3.25 7.53 7.79
N VAL A 26 -2.43 7.49 6.75
CA VAL A 26 -1.01 7.83 6.79
C VAL A 26 -0.73 8.86 5.68
N GLU A 27 -0.11 9.97 6.06
CA GLU A 27 0.45 10.95 5.15
C GLU A 27 1.71 10.37 4.51
N ARG A 28 1.69 10.27 3.18
CA ARG A 28 2.65 9.49 2.40
C ARG A 28 4.07 10.03 2.51
N THR A 29 4.30 11.31 2.75
CA THR A 29 5.63 11.93 2.67
C THR A 29 6.31 12.05 4.04
N THR A 30 5.53 12.36 5.09
CA THR A 30 6.01 12.62 6.44
C THR A 30 5.86 11.41 7.35
N GLY A 31 4.98 10.47 7.00
CA GLY A 31 4.60 9.34 7.83
C GLY A 31 3.66 9.71 8.99
N TRP A 32 3.04 10.90 8.97
CA TRP A 32 2.04 11.26 9.98
C TRP A 32 0.84 10.34 9.85
N ALA A 33 0.40 9.77 10.97
CA ALA A 33 -0.67 8.78 10.99
C ALA A 33 -1.69 9.08 12.08
N SER A 34 -2.94 8.73 11.80
CA SER A 34 -4.03 8.69 12.78
C SER A 34 -5.10 7.72 12.31
N TRP A 35 -6.06 7.42 13.18
CA TRP A 35 -7.23 6.62 12.83
C TRP A 35 -8.52 7.32 13.23
N PHE A 36 -9.59 6.98 12.52
CA PHE A 36 -10.93 7.43 12.78
C PHE A 36 -11.81 6.23 13.11
N ASP A 37 -12.46 6.29 14.27
CA ASP A 37 -13.50 5.35 14.68
C ASP A 37 -14.86 5.90 14.20
N PRO A 38 -15.51 5.27 13.19
CA PRO A 38 -16.79 5.74 12.68
C PRO A 38 -17.95 5.57 13.67
N ALA A 39 -17.88 4.57 14.56
CA ALA A 39 -18.92 4.29 15.53
C ALA A 39 -18.98 5.37 16.62
N ASN A 40 -17.81 5.75 17.15
CA ASN A 40 -17.68 6.80 18.16
C ASN A 40 -17.45 8.20 17.56
N ARG A 41 -17.28 8.29 16.24
CA ARG A 41 -16.97 9.52 15.49
C ARG A 41 -15.76 10.27 16.04
N GLN A 42 -14.75 9.51 16.46
CA GLN A 42 -13.61 10.04 17.18
C GLN A 42 -12.32 9.73 16.43
N TRP A 43 -11.38 10.67 16.51
CA TRP A 43 -10.00 10.46 16.06
C TRP A 43 -9.16 9.90 17.20
N GLY A 44 -8.32 8.93 16.85
CA GLY A 44 -7.30 8.38 17.72
C GLY A 44 -6.11 9.31 17.93
N PRO A 45 -5.04 8.80 18.55
CA PRO A 45 -3.78 9.53 18.62
C PRO A 45 -3.28 9.90 17.21
N THR A 46 -2.52 11.00 17.14
CA THR A 46 -1.77 11.37 15.94
C THR A 46 -0.29 11.15 16.23
N ARG A 47 0.37 10.32 15.42
CA ARG A 47 1.78 9.97 15.61
C ARG A 47 2.52 9.96 14.29
N ARG A 48 3.82 10.24 14.35
CA ARG A 48 4.69 10.11 13.18
C ARG A 48 5.26 8.70 13.16
N LEU A 49 4.86 7.91 12.18
CA LEU A 49 5.42 6.60 11.90
C LEU A 49 6.75 6.81 11.18
N GLY A 50 7.85 6.39 11.78
CA GLY A 50 9.19 6.61 11.24
C GLY A 50 10.20 5.58 11.75
N PRO A 51 10.01 4.28 11.45
CA PRO A 51 11.01 3.24 11.76
C PRO A 51 12.39 3.56 11.16
N ASP A 52 12.40 4.26 10.04
CA ASP A 52 13.59 4.56 9.27
C ASP A 52 13.50 5.99 8.71
N ALA A 53 14.52 6.81 9.01
CA ALA A 53 14.58 8.20 8.59
C ALA A 53 14.89 8.37 7.08
N ALA A 54 15.36 7.32 6.40
CA ALA A 54 15.66 7.34 4.98
C ALA A 54 14.43 7.09 4.08
N VAL A 55 13.31 6.67 4.66
CA VAL A 55 12.05 6.45 3.92
C VAL A 55 11.45 7.78 3.49
N SER A 56 11.15 7.89 2.19
CA SER A 56 10.61 9.10 1.57
C SER A 56 9.14 8.98 1.18
N THR A 57 8.60 7.75 1.11
CA THR A 57 7.18 7.52 0.88
C THR A 57 6.65 6.37 1.74
N TRP A 58 5.42 6.51 2.22
CA TRP A 58 4.73 5.58 3.12
C TRP A 58 3.42 5.07 2.53
N GLY A 59 3.06 3.83 2.87
CA GLY A 59 1.78 3.20 2.59
C GLY A 59 1.32 2.37 3.77
N VAL A 60 0.02 2.18 3.94
CA VAL A 60 -0.54 1.41 5.07
C VAL A 60 -1.57 0.41 4.57
N ALA A 61 -1.59 -0.76 5.19
CA ALA A 61 -2.61 -1.79 5.01
C ALA A 61 -3.04 -2.39 6.36
N PRO A 62 -4.23 -3.02 6.41
CA PRO A 62 -4.59 -3.85 7.55
C PRO A 62 -3.61 -5.01 7.72
N GLY A 63 -3.22 -5.32 8.96
CA GLY A 63 -2.47 -6.52 9.32
C GLY A 63 -3.38 -7.64 9.81
N ARG A 64 -2.81 -8.82 10.12
CA ARG A 64 -3.58 -9.88 10.79
C ARG A 64 -3.87 -9.43 12.22
N ALA A 65 -5.14 -9.17 12.50
CA ALA A 65 -5.59 -8.88 13.84
C ALA A 65 -5.71 -10.19 14.65
N GLY A 66 -5.09 -10.22 15.82
CA GLY A 66 -5.33 -11.21 16.86
C GLY A 66 -6.44 -10.72 17.78
N VAL A 67 -6.11 -10.50 19.05
CA VAL A 67 -7.00 -9.85 20.04
C VAL A 67 -7.10 -8.35 19.80
N ASP A 68 -6.04 -7.74 19.26
CA ASP A 68 -5.92 -6.31 19.01
C ASP A 68 -5.78 -6.03 17.50
N GLU A 69 -6.16 -4.82 17.07
CA GLU A 69 -5.96 -4.38 15.69
C GLU A 69 -4.47 -4.23 15.37
N ARG A 70 -4.08 -4.69 14.18
CA ARG A 70 -2.71 -4.61 13.67
C ARG A 70 -2.71 -3.99 12.29
N LEU A 71 -1.65 -3.26 11.99
CA LEU A 71 -1.41 -2.66 10.68
C LEU A 71 -0.07 -3.12 10.14
N VAL A 72 0.05 -3.08 8.82
CA VAL A 72 1.35 -3.19 8.14
C VAL A 72 1.64 -1.85 7.48
N LEU A 73 2.73 -1.23 7.90
CA LEU A 73 3.28 -0.02 7.32
C LEU A 73 4.32 -0.41 6.28
N PHE A 74 4.21 0.13 5.07
CA PHE A 74 5.18 -0.01 4.01
C PHE A 74 5.90 1.32 3.80
N GLY A 75 7.18 1.26 3.50
CA GLY A 75 7.99 2.43 3.21
C GLY A 75 8.98 2.15 2.09
N ALA A 76 9.18 3.12 1.22
CA ALA A 76 10.21 3.04 0.17
C ALA A 76 11.31 4.08 0.39
N LYS A 77 12.54 3.65 0.16
CA LYS A 77 13.76 4.48 0.23
C LYS A 77 14.71 4.11 -0.90
N ARG A 78 15.66 5.00 -1.19
CA ARG A 78 16.82 4.67 -2.03
C ARG A 78 17.95 4.17 -1.13
N ALA A 79 18.54 3.01 -1.44
CA ALA A 79 19.75 2.53 -0.81
C ALA A 79 20.98 3.32 -1.32
N ASP A 80 22.01 3.43 -0.48
CA ASP A 80 23.15 4.37 -0.60
C ASP A 80 23.77 4.55 -2.01
N LYS A 81 24.29 5.77 -2.22
CA LYS A 81 24.72 6.36 -3.49
C LYS A 81 25.99 5.78 -4.14
N GLU A 82 26.67 4.83 -3.52
CA GLU A 82 28.03 4.45 -3.93
C GLU A 82 28.08 3.37 -5.02
N ALA A 83 27.00 2.61 -5.20
CA ALA A 83 26.85 1.71 -6.34
C ALA A 83 25.36 1.48 -6.55
N GLU A 84 24.80 2.11 -7.60
CA GLU A 84 23.44 1.89 -8.03
C GLU A 84 22.38 2.31 -6.98
N CYS A 85 21.88 3.56 -7.02
CA CYS A 85 20.74 4.05 -6.22
C CYS A 85 19.49 3.16 -6.36
N LYS A 86 19.41 2.05 -5.62
CA LYS A 86 18.35 1.03 -5.74
C LYS A 86 17.20 1.38 -4.83
N VAL A 87 15.98 1.22 -5.32
CA VAL A 87 14.79 1.39 -4.48
C VAL A 87 14.61 0.15 -3.62
N VAL A 88 14.43 0.35 -2.32
CA VAL A 88 14.14 -0.69 -1.34
C VAL A 88 12.77 -0.39 -0.74
N VAL A 89 11.88 -1.37 -0.78
CA VAL A 89 10.58 -1.33 -0.11
C VAL A 89 10.65 -2.26 1.10
N GLN A 90 10.27 -1.73 2.27
CA GLN A 90 10.27 -2.46 3.54
C GLN A 90 8.89 -2.40 4.18
N ALA A 91 8.56 -3.43 4.96
CA ALA A 91 7.34 -3.52 5.74
C ALA A 91 7.65 -3.57 7.24
N TRP A 92 6.76 -3.00 8.06
CA TRP A 92 6.79 -3.02 9.52
C TRP A 92 5.39 -3.26 10.10
N GLU A 93 5.30 -3.98 11.22
CA GLU A 93 4.05 -4.10 11.96
C GLU A 93 3.87 -2.91 12.93
N VAL A 94 2.65 -2.40 12.98
CA VAL A 94 2.25 -1.27 13.82
C VAL A 94 1.01 -1.65 14.62
N ASP A 95 1.01 -1.28 15.89
CA ASP A 95 -0.14 -1.44 16.78
C ASP A 95 -1.30 -0.53 16.34
N GLY A 96 -2.49 -1.09 16.16
CA GLY A 96 -3.65 -0.39 15.62
C GLY A 96 -4.29 0.61 16.59
N ASP A 97 -4.07 0.49 17.90
CA ASP A 97 -4.61 1.43 18.88
C ASP A 97 -3.67 2.62 19.09
N THR A 98 -2.42 2.31 19.40
CA THR A 98 -1.41 3.27 19.83
C THR A 98 -0.65 3.89 18.66
N LEU A 99 -0.62 3.23 17.49
CA LEU A 99 0.24 3.56 16.35
C LEU A 99 1.73 3.49 16.70
N GLU A 100 2.10 2.60 17.62
CA GLU A 100 3.50 2.28 17.96
C GLU A 100 4.01 1.12 17.11
N LEU A 101 5.28 1.20 16.73
CA LEU A 101 5.95 0.08 16.08
C LEU A 101 6.12 -1.07 17.06
N ILE A 102 5.83 -2.28 16.60
CA ILE A 102 6.00 -3.48 17.41
C ILE A 102 7.46 -3.94 17.28
N PRO A 103 8.30 -3.81 18.33
CA PRO A 103 9.70 -4.21 18.29
C PRO A 103 9.71 -5.74 18.19
N SER A 104 10.41 -6.31 17.20
CA SER A 104 10.41 -7.74 16.77
C SER A 104 9.59 -8.00 15.51
N ALA A 105 8.87 -7.01 14.98
CA ALA A 105 8.26 -7.11 13.67
C ALA A 105 9.32 -7.06 12.59
N SER A 106 9.41 -8.13 11.82
CA SER A 106 10.38 -8.30 10.75
C SER A 106 10.49 -7.04 9.87
N ASN A 107 11.72 -6.54 9.72
CA ASN A 107 12.07 -5.68 8.60
C ASN A 107 12.03 -6.55 7.33
N ASP A 108 10.83 -6.91 6.86
CA ASP A 108 10.69 -7.70 5.65
C ASP A 108 10.89 -6.79 4.46
N ALA A 109 12.11 -6.82 3.93
CA ALA A 109 12.43 -6.18 2.68
C ALA A 109 11.80 -6.97 1.53
N MET A 110 11.14 -6.25 0.64
CA MET A 110 10.78 -6.77 -0.68
C MET A 110 12.06 -7.21 -1.42
N PRO A 111 12.07 -8.37 -2.11
CA PRO A 111 13.19 -8.77 -2.95
C PRO A 111 13.54 -7.68 -3.97
N SER A 112 14.85 -7.44 -4.17
CA SER A 112 15.33 -6.35 -5.02
C SER A 112 14.88 -6.49 -6.47
N GLU A 113 14.73 -7.72 -6.98
CA GLU A 113 14.28 -7.92 -8.36
C GLU A 113 12.82 -7.44 -8.56
N MET A 114 12.03 -7.38 -7.49
CA MET A 114 10.66 -6.87 -7.55
C MET A 114 10.62 -5.36 -7.38
N SER A 115 11.46 -4.79 -6.53
CA SER A 115 11.55 -3.33 -6.38
C SER A 115 12.11 -2.68 -7.65
N GLU A 116 13.09 -3.29 -8.31
CA GLU A 116 13.62 -2.87 -9.61
C GLU A 116 12.53 -2.92 -10.71
N LYS A 117 11.58 -3.85 -10.65
CA LYS A 117 10.46 -3.88 -11.60
C LYS A 117 9.38 -2.83 -11.31
N LEU A 118 9.17 -2.46 -10.04
CA LEU A 118 8.25 -1.38 -9.68
C LEU A 118 8.83 0.00 -10.02
N PHE A 119 10.15 0.13 -9.88
CA PHE A 119 10.92 1.33 -10.11
C PHE A 119 12.04 1.03 -11.11
N PRO A 120 11.70 0.78 -12.38
CA PRO A 120 12.68 0.53 -13.42
C PRO A 120 13.63 1.73 -13.53
N ARG A 121 14.88 1.45 -13.88
CA ARG A 121 15.80 2.49 -14.31
C ARG A 121 15.65 2.67 -15.80
N ASP A 122 15.53 3.91 -16.23
CA ASP A 122 15.78 4.26 -17.60
C ASP A 122 17.29 4.40 -17.77
N ASP A 123 17.88 3.56 -18.63
CA ASP A 123 19.33 3.52 -18.89
C ASP A 123 19.86 4.81 -19.56
N ASP A 124 18.97 5.74 -19.92
CA ASP A 124 19.27 7.01 -20.61
C ASP A 124 19.27 8.25 -19.68
N ASP A 125 18.82 8.11 -18.42
CA ASP A 125 18.59 9.25 -17.48
C ASP A 125 19.54 9.22 -16.26
N ASP A 126 20.85 9.03 -16.48
CA ASP A 126 21.85 8.95 -15.41
C ASP A 126 22.01 10.24 -14.57
N GLU A 127 21.46 11.38 -15.00
CA GLU A 127 21.74 12.69 -14.37
C GLU A 127 20.68 13.14 -13.33
N ASP A 128 19.45 12.59 -13.31
CA ASP A 128 18.34 13.10 -12.46
C ASP A 128 17.62 12.05 -11.57
N LEU A 129 18.07 10.78 -11.54
CA LEU A 129 17.38 9.70 -10.80
C LEU A 129 17.26 9.91 -9.28
N ASP A 130 18.15 10.71 -8.70
CA ASP A 130 18.14 11.03 -7.26
C ASP A 130 16.97 11.98 -6.89
N ASP A 131 16.42 12.72 -7.85
CA ASP A 131 15.40 13.75 -7.62
C ASP A 131 13.96 13.27 -7.90
N THR A 132 13.78 12.14 -8.59
CA THR A 132 12.43 11.60 -8.84
C THR A 132 11.81 11.11 -7.52
N PRO A 133 10.68 11.68 -7.08
CA PRO A 133 10.05 11.29 -5.81
C PRO A 133 9.49 9.87 -5.92
N LEU A 134 9.85 9.02 -4.97
CA LEU A 134 9.24 7.69 -4.86
C LEU A 134 7.76 7.83 -4.47
N SER A 135 6.91 7.02 -5.09
CA SER A 135 5.49 6.97 -4.75
C SER A 135 5.02 5.53 -4.72
N ILE A 136 4.70 5.01 -3.53
CA ILE A 136 4.10 3.69 -3.37
C ILE A 136 2.62 3.80 -3.05
N GLY A 137 1.79 2.95 -3.65
CA GLY A 137 0.43 2.67 -3.22
C GLY A 137 0.34 1.28 -2.63
N VAL A 138 -0.53 1.11 -1.63
CA VAL A 138 -0.77 -0.18 -0.98
C VAL A 138 -2.27 -0.41 -0.93
N CYS A 139 -2.68 -1.63 -1.27
CA CYS A 139 -4.07 -2.08 -1.18
C CYS A 139 -4.08 -3.49 -0.62
N GLY A 140 -4.86 -3.75 0.43
CA GLY A 140 -4.89 -5.08 1.02
C GLY A 140 -5.90 -5.21 2.13
N ASN A 141 -5.95 -6.41 2.70
CA ASN A 141 -6.73 -6.78 3.86
C ASN A 141 -5.82 -7.46 4.90
N ALA A 142 -6.43 -7.98 5.96
CA ALA A 142 -5.70 -8.65 7.04
C ALA A 142 -4.86 -9.85 6.59
N THR A 143 -5.07 -10.43 5.41
CA THR A 143 -4.34 -11.62 4.93
C THR A 143 -3.21 -11.31 3.95
N GLY A 144 -3.21 -10.12 3.35
CA GLY A 144 -2.31 -9.77 2.25
C GLY A 144 -2.87 -8.67 1.36
N GLY A 145 -2.14 -8.35 0.31
CA GLY A 145 -2.48 -7.27 -0.60
C GLY A 145 -1.41 -7.05 -1.64
N TYR A 146 -1.37 -5.87 -2.23
CA TYR A 146 -0.40 -5.49 -3.24
C TYR A 146 0.24 -4.15 -2.93
N VAL A 147 1.53 -4.03 -3.23
CA VAL A 147 2.28 -2.77 -3.30
C VAL A 147 2.54 -2.45 -4.77
N TYR A 148 2.36 -1.20 -5.17
CA TYR A 148 2.59 -0.75 -6.55
C TYR A 148 3.21 0.65 -6.59
N ASN A 149 3.82 1.01 -7.71
CA ASN A 149 4.27 2.37 -7.97
C ASN A 149 3.04 3.24 -8.27
N ALA A 150 2.69 4.16 -7.38
CA ALA A 150 1.50 4.98 -7.52
C ALA A 150 1.64 6.09 -8.57
N ALA A 151 2.88 6.47 -8.93
CA ALA A 151 3.15 7.36 -10.04
C ALA A 151 3.00 6.62 -11.38
N GLU A 152 3.42 5.35 -11.43
CA GLU A 152 3.38 4.50 -12.63
C GLU A 152 2.69 3.14 -12.39
N PRO A 153 1.36 3.10 -12.26
CA PRO A 153 0.64 1.84 -12.03
C PRO A 153 0.76 0.82 -13.17
N ALA A 154 1.18 1.26 -14.37
CA ALA A 154 1.37 0.40 -15.54
C ALA A 154 2.55 -0.57 -15.39
N ASN A 155 3.51 -0.29 -14.48
CA ASN A 155 4.67 -1.15 -14.24
C ASN A 155 4.25 -2.51 -13.65
N GLY A 156 3.10 -2.56 -12.97
CA GLY A 156 2.59 -3.75 -12.31
C GLY A 156 2.50 -3.55 -10.80
N ALA A 157 2.43 -4.66 -10.08
CA ALA A 157 2.33 -4.68 -8.63
C ALA A 157 3.08 -5.87 -8.04
N VAL A 158 3.30 -5.83 -6.74
CA VAL A 158 3.88 -6.93 -5.96
C VAL A 158 2.86 -7.37 -4.93
N LEU A 159 2.37 -8.60 -5.05
CA LEU A 159 1.55 -9.26 -4.04
C LEU A 159 2.41 -9.51 -2.80
N TYR A 160 1.85 -9.23 -1.63
CA TYR A 160 2.38 -9.64 -0.35
C TYR A 160 1.36 -10.51 0.38
N GLU A 161 1.82 -11.60 0.98
CA GLU A 161 1.01 -12.46 1.84
C GLU A 161 1.47 -12.34 3.30
N LEU A 162 0.52 -12.16 4.21
CA LEU A 162 0.78 -12.07 5.63
C LEU A 162 0.58 -13.43 6.30
N ARG A 163 1.58 -13.89 7.05
CA ARG A 163 1.41 -15.04 7.96
C ARG A 163 1.46 -14.57 9.39
N GLU A 164 0.57 -15.16 10.18
CA GLU A 164 0.62 -15.06 11.62
C GLU A 164 1.78 -15.92 12.12
N GLY A 165 2.57 -15.38 13.02
CA GLY A 165 3.60 -16.14 13.68
C GLY A 165 2.99 -17.26 14.55
N LYS A 166 3.64 -18.42 14.60
CA LYS A 166 3.06 -19.64 15.21
C LYS A 166 2.96 -19.62 16.75
N ALA A 167 3.33 -18.53 17.42
CA ALA A 167 3.36 -18.42 18.88
C ALA A 167 2.40 -17.33 19.37
N GLU A 168 1.90 -17.46 20.60
CA GLU A 168 1.11 -16.39 21.22
C GLU A 168 1.95 -15.10 21.34
N GLY A 169 1.40 -13.99 20.84
CA GLY A 169 2.11 -12.71 20.74
C GLY A 169 3.11 -12.61 19.57
N CYS A 170 3.08 -13.54 18.62
CA CYS A 170 3.97 -13.51 17.48
C CYS A 170 3.46 -12.55 16.39
N VAL A 171 4.40 -11.79 15.88
CA VAL A 171 4.21 -10.70 14.92
C VAL A 171 3.70 -11.21 13.57
N THR A 172 2.81 -10.45 12.95
CA THR A 172 2.51 -10.60 11.52
C THR A 172 3.73 -10.27 10.66
N THR A 173 4.17 -11.22 9.82
CA THR A 173 5.29 -11.00 8.88
C THR A 173 4.83 -11.14 7.44
N VAL A 174 5.53 -10.47 6.52
CA VAL A 174 5.33 -10.69 5.08
C VAL A 174 6.03 -11.99 4.71
N ALA A 175 5.24 -13.05 4.59
CA ALA A 175 5.75 -14.39 4.37
C ALA A 175 6.11 -14.67 2.91
N ARG A 176 5.52 -13.92 1.99
CA ARG A 176 5.70 -14.11 0.55
C ARG A 176 5.56 -12.79 -0.17
N TRP A 177 6.46 -12.58 -1.13
CA TRP A 177 6.35 -11.56 -2.16
C TRP A 177 6.19 -12.26 -3.51
N GLU A 178 5.33 -11.75 -4.38
CA GLU A 178 5.12 -12.30 -5.72
C GLU A 178 4.82 -11.18 -6.73
N TRP A 179 5.43 -11.29 -7.91
CA TRP A 179 5.22 -10.32 -8.98
C TRP A 179 3.85 -10.49 -9.65
N VAL A 180 3.14 -9.38 -9.86
CA VAL A 180 1.87 -9.34 -10.57
C VAL A 180 2.00 -8.38 -11.75
N PRO A 181 2.05 -8.87 -13.00
CA PRO A 181 2.14 -7.99 -14.16
C PRO A 181 0.87 -7.15 -14.31
N CYS A 182 1.02 -5.95 -14.85
CA CYS A 182 -0.13 -5.14 -15.21
C CYS A 182 -0.98 -5.84 -16.28
N ALA A 183 -2.29 -5.94 -16.07
CA ALA A 183 -3.17 -6.58 -17.03
C ALA A 183 -3.18 -5.79 -18.35
N PRO A 184 -3.17 -6.44 -19.53
CA PRO A 184 -3.16 -5.75 -20.83
C PRO A 184 -4.31 -4.75 -21.01
N ALA A 185 -5.47 -5.00 -20.38
CA ALA A 185 -6.60 -4.08 -20.40
C ALA A 185 -6.31 -2.75 -19.66
N VAL A 186 -5.54 -2.79 -18.56
CA VAL A 186 -5.13 -1.59 -17.82
C VAL A 186 -4.04 -0.83 -18.57
N GLN A 187 -3.16 -1.55 -19.30
CA GLN A 187 -2.16 -0.93 -20.18
C GLN A 187 -2.80 -0.24 -21.39
N ALA A 188 -3.87 -0.83 -21.96
CA ALA A 188 -4.56 -0.28 -23.12
C ALA A 188 -5.37 1.00 -22.81
N GLU A 189 -5.93 1.11 -21.60
CA GLU A 189 -6.66 2.30 -21.16
C GLU A 189 -6.20 2.78 -19.77
N PRO A 190 -5.05 3.49 -19.67
CA PRO A 190 -4.48 3.93 -18.39
C PRO A 190 -5.37 4.91 -17.59
N LEU A 191 -6.32 5.57 -18.26
CA LEU A 191 -7.32 6.45 -17.64
C LEU A 191 -8.58 5.70 -17.19
N GLY A 192 -8.79 4.46 -17.65
CA GLY A 192 -9.83 3.54 -17.16
C GLY A 192 -9.49 2.92 -15.80
N ARG A 193 -8.84 3.70 -14.93
CA ARG A 193 -8.23 3.25 -13.68
C ARG A 193 -9.26 2.55 -12.79
N ALA A 194 -9.09 1.24 -12.62
CA ALA A 194 -9.65 0.51 -11.50
C ALA A 194 -8.49 -0.20 -10.78
N ILE A 195 -7.91 0.45 -9.78
CA ILE A 195 -7.20 -0.30 -8.74
C ILE A 195 -8.30 -0.94 -7.92
N LEU A 196 -8.45 -2.26 -8.03
CA LEU A 196 -9.44 -3.03 -7.28
C LEU A 196 -8.99 -3.11 -5.80
N ALA A 197 -9.13 -2.00 -5.09
CA ALA A 197 -9.08 -1.96 -3.63
C ALA A 197 -10.48 -2.31 -3.11
N CYS A 198 -10.98 -3.48 -3.45
CA CYS A 198 -12.27 -3.93 -2.95
C CYS A 198 -12.03 -4.77 -1.70
N SER A 199 -12.81 -4.48 -0.65
CA SER A 199 -13.16 -5.40 0.43
C SER A 199 -13.27 -6.84 -0.08
N PRO A 200 -13.07 -7.88 0.74
CA PRO A 200 -13.14 -9.28 0.28
C PRO A 200 -14.36 -9.51 -0.62
N VAL A 201 -14.13 -9.59 -1.92
CA VAL A 201 -15.17 -9.87 -2.91
C VAL A 201 -15.21 -11.39 -3.01
N GLY A 202 -16.35 -11.99 -2.72
CA GLY A 202 -16.52 -13.42 -2.97
C GLY A 202 -16.30 -13.72 -4.45
N LEU A 203 -15.75 -14.90 -4.79
CA LEU A 203 -15.58 -15.31 -6.19
C LEU A 203 -16.89 -15.21 -7.00
N ASP A 204 -18.03 -15.36 -6.32
CA ASP A 204 -19.37 -15.24 -6.89
C ASP A 204 -19.73 -13.80 -7.29
N GLU A 205 -19.27 -12.80 -6.53
CA GLU A 205 -19.52 -11.38 -6.81
C GLU A 205 -18.63 -10.87 -7.96
N LEU A 206 -17.40 -11.40 -8.06
CA LEU A 206 -16.52 -11.22 -9.21
C LEU A 206 -17.15 -11.75 -10.51
N ALA A 207 -17.81 -12.93 -10.44
CA ALA A 207 -18.51 -13.50 -11.58
C ALA A 207 -19.72 -12.66 -12.04
N LEU A 208 -20.38 -11.94 -11.12
CA LEU A 208 -21.47 -11.02 -11.45
C LEU A 208 -20.96 -9.74 -12.13
N GLY A 209 -19.82 -9.20 -11.67
CA GLY A 209 -19.18 -8.04 -12.29
C GLY A 209 -18.74 -8.29 -13.73
N VAL A 210 -18.10 -9.44 -14.00
CA VAL A 210 -17.64 -9.83 -15.35
C VAL A 210 -18.82 -10.02 -16.31
N ARG A 211 -19.98 -10.48 -15.84
CA ARG A 211 -21.19 -10.63 -16.67
C ARG A 211 -21.87 -9.30 -17.01
N SER A 212 -21.66 -8.27 -16.20
CA SER A 212 -22.25 -6.93 -16.42
C SER A 212 -21.51 -6.09 -17.46
N ALA A 213 -20.27 -6.47 -17.82
CA ALA A 213 -19.45 -5.84 -18.86
C ALA A 213 -19.67 -6.42 -20.27
N GLY A 214 -20.82 -7.06 -20.52
CA GLY A 214 -21.23 -7.42 -21.88
C GLY A 214 -21.64 -6.17 -22.68
N PRO A 215 -21.40 -6.13 -24.01
CA PRO A 215 -21.63 -4.93 -24.81
C PRO A 215 -23.12 -4.58 -24.81
N ARG A 216 -23.46 -3.41 -24.22
CA ARG A 216 -24.75 -2.76 -24.44
C ARG A 216 -24.80 -2.29 -25.89
N ALA A 217 -25.46 -3.07 -26.74
CA ALA A 217 -25.83 -2.63 -28.08
C ALA A 217 -26.69 -1.36 -27.99
N CYS A 218 -26.16 -0.24 -28.46
CA CYS A 218 -26.93 0.98 -28.68
C CYS A 218 -27.78 0.79 -29.94
N ASN A 219 -29.07 0.49 -29.76
CA ASN A 219 -30.05 0.65 -30.83
C ASN A 219 -30.39 2.14 -30.96
N ALA A 220 -29.84 2.79 -31.98
CA ALA A 220 -30.34 4.06 -32.47
C ALA A 220 -31.65 3.80 -33.23
N ALA A 221 -32.76 4.36 -32.76
CA ALA A 221 -34.01 4.42 -33.50
C ALA A 221 -34.10 5.79 -34.21
N HIS A 222 -34.28 5.75 -35.52
CA HIS A 222 -34.78 6.84 -36.36
C HIS A 222 -36.27 6.62 -36.61
#